data_AF-A0A178I2P1-F1
#
_entry.id   AF-A0A178I2P1-F1
#
_cell.length_a   1.000
_cell.length_b   1.000
_cell.length_c   1.000
_cell.angle_alpha   90.00
_cell.angle_beta   90.00
_cell.angle_gamma   90.00
#
_symmetry.space_group_name_H-M   'P 1'
#
loop_
_entity.id
_entity.type
_entity.pdbx_description
1 polymer ?
#
loop_
_entity_poly.entity_id
_entity_poly.type
_entity_poly.pdbx_seq_one_letter_code
_entity_poly.pdbx_strand_id
1 'polypeptide(L)'
;MTRELLLAAFIMGVGLCVSGMATHLYQWLTRQPAMLRMDGSTYLVALGNLVMSFVCGPYIMLQYGWRHEEGGTISMASVLFSALVAFGWAFITGLLFMSAYVALRY
;
A
#
# COMPACT_ATOMS: atom_id res chain seq x y z
N MET A 1 -14.62 -10.76 20.25
CA MET A 1 -15.17 -9.61 19.49
C MET A 1 -14.31 -8.35 19.60
N THR A 2 -14.29 -7.57 20.69
CA THR A 2 -13.55 -6.28 20.72
C THR A 2 -12.04 -6.42 20.50
N ARG A 3 -11.42 -7.46 21.08
CA ARG A 3 -9.97 -7.71 20.94
C ARG A 3 -9.58 -8.08 19.50
N GLU A 4 -10.42 -8.85 18.82
CA GLU A 4 -10.16 -9.28 17.43
C GLU A 4 -10.32 -8.12 16.45
N LEU A 5 -11.33 -7.27 16.67
CA LEU A 5 -11.51 -6.05 15.88
C LEU A 5 -10.34 -5.08 16.07
N LEU A 6 -9.86 -4.92 17.31
CA LEU A 6 -8.71 -4.08 17.61
C LEU A 6 -7.42 -4.64 17.00
N LEU A 7 -7.25 -5.96 17.00
CA LEU A 7 -6.14 -6.62 16.32
C LEU A 7 -6.20 -6.38 14.81
N ALA A 8 -7.37 -6.55 14.18
CA ALA A 8 -7.55 -6.30 12.76
C ALA A 8 -7.26 -4.84 12.39
N ALA A 9 -7.74 -3.88 13.19
CA ALA A 9 -7.46 -2.46 13.02
C ALA A 9 -5.96 -2.15 13.19
N PHE A 10 -5.29 -2.79 14.15
CA PHE A 10 -3.85 -2.65 14.34
C PHE A 10 -3.06 -3.18 13.13
N ILE A 11 -3.41 -4.36 12.62
CA ILE A 11 -2.79 -4.94 11.43
C ILE A 11 -2.98 -4.04 10.20
N MET A 12 -4.19 -3.52 10.00
CA MET A 12 -4.46 -2.54 8.93
C MET A 12 -3.60 -1.29 9.08
N GLY A 13 -3.51 -0.73 10.29
CA GLY A 13 -2.68 0.44 10.58
C GLY A 13 -1.21 0.20 10.29
N VAL A 14 -0.67 -0.96 10.68
CA VAL A 14 0.71 -1.35 10.38
C VAL A 14 0.93 -1.45 8.87
N GLY A 15 0.04 -2.10 8.13
CA GLY A 15 0.13 -2.18 6.66
C GLY A 15 0.11 -0.81 5.98
N LEU A 16 -0.73 0.12 6.47
CA LEU A 16 -0.74 1.51 5.98
C LEU A 16 0.57 2.23 6.28
N CYS A 17 1.10 2.12 7.50
CA CYS A 17 2.38 2.74 7.87
C CYS A 17 3.53 2.18 7.03
N VAL A 18 3.57 0.87 6.82
CA VAL A 18 4.62 0.21 6.00
C VAL A 18 4.49 0.62 4.53
N SER A 19 3.28 0.64 3.97
CA SER A 19 3.07 1.07 2.58
C SER A 19 3.42 2.55 2.37
N GLY A 20 3.07 3.43 3.31
CA GLY A 20 3.46 4.84 3.32
C GLY A 20 4.98 5.01 3.44
N MET A 21 5.61 4.30 4.37
CA MET A 21 7.07 4.34 4.51
C MET A 21 7.77 3.84 3.25
N ALA A 22 7.32 2.72 2.67
CA ALA A 22 7.90 2.14 1.47
C ALA A 22 7.78 3.08 0.26
N THR A 23 6.62 3.73 0.09
CA THR A 23 6.40 4.71 -0.99
C THR A 23 7.30 5.93 -0.86
N HIS A 24 7.37 6.55 0.32
CA HIS A 24 8.25 7.71 0.56
C HIS A 24 9.74 7.35 0.47
N LEU A 25 10.14 6.17 0.96
CA LEU A 25 11.52 5.69 0.86
C LEU A 25 11.90 5.41 -0.60
N TYR A 26 11.00 4.80 -1.37
CA TYR A 26 11.21 4.55 -2.79
C TYR A 26 11.32 5.86 -3.58
N GLN A 27 10.45 6.83 -3.31
CA GLN A 27 10.51 8.17 -3.89
C GLN A 27 11.81 8.88 -3.58
N TRP A 28 12.31 8.77 -2.35
CA TRP A 28 13.59 9.36 -1.96
C TRP A 28 14.77 8.71 -2.72
N LEU A 29 14.76 7.38 -2.87
CA LEU A 29 15.85 6.66 -3.53
C LEU A 29 15.86 6.82 -5.06
N THR A 30 14.69 6.76 -5.70
CA THR A 30 14.57 6.75 -7.17
C THR A 30 14.17 8.10 -7.76
N ARG A 31 13.82 9.08 -6.92
CA ARG A 31 13.30 10.41 -7.31
C ARG A 31 12.07 10.34 -8.24
N GLN A 32 11.39 9.19 -8.29
CA GLN A 32 10.20 8.97 -9.10
C GLN A 32 9.02 8.59 -8.20
N PRO A 33 7.80 9.08 -8.48
CA PRO A 33 6.61 8.65 -7.75
C PRO A 33 6.41 7.15 -7.93
N ALA A 34 6.21 6.43 -6.83
CA ALA A 34 5.83 5.03 -6.85
C ALA A 34 4.49 4.89 -7.60
N MET A 35 4.54 4.36 -8.82
CA MET A 35 3.39 3.96 -9.61
C MET A 35 3.40 2.43 -9.72
N LEU A 36 2.23 1.81 -9.93
CA LEU A 36 2.17 0.40 -10.32
C LEU A 36 2.93 0.22 -11.64
N ARG A 37 4.20 -0.17 -11.56
CA ARG A 37 5.08 -0.34 -12.71
C ARG A 37 5.75 -1.71 -12.63
N MET A 38 5.56 -2.49 -13.68
CA MET A 38 6.22 -3.78 -13.90
C MET A 38 7.52 -3.65 -14.69
N ASP A 39 7.95 -2.41 -14.94
CA ASP A 39 8.97 -2.10 -15.92
C ASP A 39 10.38 -2.19 -15.31
N GLY A 40 11.27 -2.96 -15.94
CA GLY A 40 12.62 -3.21 -15.44
C GLY A 40 13.54 -3.76 -16.53
N SER A 41 14.76 -3.20 -16.62
CA SER A 41 15.79 -3.60 -17.59
C SER A 41 16.24 -5.06 -17.45
N THR A 42 15.99 -5.69 -16.31
CA THR A 42 16.35 -7.08 -16.02
C THR A 42 15.23 -7.73 -15.22
N TYR A 43 15.05 -9.05 -15.38
CA TYR A 43 13.98 -9.81 -14.71
C TYR A 43 13.96 -9.63 -13.19
N LEU A 44 15.13 -9.56 -12.54
CA LEU A 44 15.24 -9.29 -11.10
C LEU A 44 14.75 -7.89 -10.71
N VAL A 45 14.97 -6.90 -11.57
CA VAL A 45 14.51 -5.52 -11.35
C VAL A 45 12.99 -5.43 -11.53
N ALA A 46 12.44 -6.12 -12.52
CA ALA A 46 10.99 -6.21 -12.73
C ALA A 46 10.30 -6.89 -11.53
N LEU A 47 10.91 -7.94 -10.97
CA LEU A 47 10.39 -8.65 -9.80
C LEU A 47 10.48 -7.78 -8.53
N GLY A 48 11.57 -7.04 -8.35
CA GLY A 48 11.69 -6.05 -7.28
C GLY A 48 10.64 -4.93 -7.38
N ASN A 49 10.39 -4.42 -8.59
CA ASN A 49 9.37 -3.40 -8.85
C ASN A 49 7.95 -3.94 -8.64
N LEU A 50 7.69 -5.21 -8.95
CA LEU A 50 6.41 -5.87 -8.65
C LEU A 50 6.19 -5.96 -7.13
N VAL A 51 7.19 -6.42 -6.38
CA VAL A 51 7.10 -6.52 -4.91
C VAL A 51 6.91 -5.14 -4.30
N MET A 52 7.66 -4.14 -4.76
CA MET A 52 7.50 -2.75 -4.30
C MET A 52 6.13 -2.19 -4.64
N SER A 53 5.62 -2.43 -5.85
CA SER A 53 4.26 -2.03 -6.26
C SER A 53 3.19 -2.69 -5.39
N PHE A 54 3.39 -3.95 -4.99
CA PHE A 54 2.47 -4.66 -4.12
C PHE A 54 2.45 -4.09 -2.69
N VAL A 55 3.63 -3.78 -2.13
CA VAL A 55 3.75 -3.19 -0.78
C VAL A 55 3.25 -1.74 -0.77
N CYS A 56 3.53 -0.98 -1.82
CA CYS A 56 3.11 0.42 -1.98
C CYS A 56 1.64 0.57 -2.40
N GLY A 57 1.03 -0.49 -2.94
CA GLY A 57 -0.32 -0.51 -3.53
C GLY A 57 -1.41 0.17 -2.69
N PRO A 58 -1.54 -0.11 -1.38
CA PRO A 58 -2.55 0.53 -0.52
C PRO A 58 -2.47 2.06 -0.55
N TYR A 59 -1.26 2.61 -0.43
CA TYR A 59 -1.03 4.05 -0.40
C TYR A 59 -1.22 4.69 -1.78
N ILE A 60 -0.80 4.00 -2.84
CA ILE A 60 -1.01 4.43 -4.23
C ILE A 60 -2.51 4.52 -4.52
N MET A 61 -3.31 3.53 -4.13
CA MET A 61 -4.76 3.51 -4.36
C MET A 61 -5.47 4.68 -3.64
N LEU A 62 -5.04 4.99 -2.41
CA LEU A 62 -5.53 6.17 -1.66
C LEU A 62 -5.20 7.47 -2.40
N GLN A 63 -3.98 7.60 -2.93
CA GLN A 63 -3.60 8.77 -3.73
C GLN A 63 -4.39 8.88 -5.03
N TYR A 64 -4.68 7.76 -5.70
CA TYR A 64 -5.53 7.75 -6.90
C TYR A 64 -6.97 8.16 -6.59
N GLY A 65 -7.53 7.68 -5.47
CA GLY A 65 -8.86 8.09 -5.02
C GLY A 65 -8.99 9.57 -4.70
N TRP A 66 -7.90 10.20 -4.26
CA TRP A 66 -7.83 11.63 -3.96
C TRP A 66 -7.41 12.52 -5.13
N ARG A 67 -6.91 11.94 -6.24
CA ARG A 67 -6.62 12.71 -7.44
C ARG A 67 -7.93 13.17 -8.05
N HIS A 68 -8.02 14.48 -8.26
CA HIS A 68 -9.21 15.11 -8.84
C HIS A 68 -9.35 14.61 -10.29
N GLU A 69 -10.56 14.15 -10.64
CA GLU A 69 -10.91 13.89 -12.03
C GLU A 69 -10.86 15.22 -12.81
N GLU A 70 -10.48 15.18 -14.10
CA GLU A 70 -10.36 16.34 -14.99
C GLU A 70 -11.72 17.07 -15.12
N GLY A 71 -12.05 17.93 -14.14
CA GLY A 71 -13.39 18.52 -14.02
C GLY A 71 -13.71 19.16 -12.67
N GLY A 72 -12.84 19.04 -11.66
CA GLY A 72 -12.88 19.87 -10.45
C GLY A 72 -13.79 19.39 -9.31
N THR A 73 -14.41 18.21 -9.42
CA THR A 73 -15.16 17.60 -8.32
C THR A 73 -14.53 16.24 -7.95
N ILE A 74 -14.24 16.07 -6.66
CA ILE A 74 -13.87 14.76 -6.11
C ILE A 74 -15.15 13.94 -6.02
N SER A 75 -15.25 12.85 -6.78
CA SER A 75 -16.37 11.93 -6.65
C SER A 75 -16.28 11.19 -5.31
N MET A 76 -17.23 11.46 -4.40
CA MET A 76 -17.25 10.81 -3.07
C MET A 76 -17.28 9.28 -3.18
N ALA A 77 -17.91 8.74 -4.22
CA ALA A 77 -17.97 7.31 -4.49
C ALA A 77 -16.59 6.72 -4.84
N SER A 78 -15.77 7.43 -5.64
CA SER A 78 -14.42 6.97 -6.00
C SER A 78 -13.47 7.00 -4.78
N VAL A 79 -13.60 8.00 -3.91
CA VAL A 79 -12.87 8.07 -2.64
C VAL A 79 -13.23 6.91 -1.71
N LEU A 80 -14.53 6.62 -1.54
CA LEU A 80 -14.97 5.52 -0.68
C LEU A 80 -14.52 4.15 -1.21
N PHE A 81 -14.62 3.93 -2.52
CA PHE A 81 -14.20 2.67 -3.13
C PHE A 81 -12.68 2.48 -3.06
N SER A 82 -11.90 3.52 -3.39
CA SER A 82 -10.44 3.48 -3.29
C SER A 82 -9.98 3.28 -1.85
N ALA A 83 -10.62 3.93 -0.87
CA ALA A 83 -10.36 3.72 0.54
C ALA A 83 -10.66 2.27 0.96
N LEU A 84 -11.81 1.72 0.59
CA LEU A 84 -12.17 0.32 0.89
C LEU A 84 -11.11 -0.66 0.37
N VAL A 85 -10.70 -0.50 -0.90
CA VAL A 85 -9.68 -1.35 -1.53
C VAL A 85 -8.33 -1.14 -0.86
N ALA A 86 -7.95 0.10 -0.57
CA ALA A 86 -6.69 0.42 0.11
C ALA A 86 -6.61 -0.17 1.52
N PHE A 87 -7.66 -0.04 2.33
CA PHE A 87 -7.70 -0.63 3.67
C PHE A 87 -7.68 -2.16 3.62
N GLY A 88 -8.40 -2.78 2.68
CA GLY A 88 -8.36 -4.23 2.47
C GLY A 88 -6.97 -4.71 2.07
N TRP A 89 -6.28 -3.99 1.19
CA TRP A 89 -4.91 -4.31 0.80
C TRP A 89 -3.89 -4.03 1.92
N ALA A 90 -4.10 -2.96 2.70
CA ALA A 90 -3.30 -2.66 3.89
C ALA A 90 -3.42 -3.78 4.94
N PHE A 91 -4.58 -4.40 5.08
CA PHE A 91 -4.73 -5.56 5.95
C PHE A 91 -3.83 -6.73 5.51
N ILE A 92 -3.82 -7.06 4.22
CA ILE A 92 -3.01 -8.15 3.66
C ILE A 92 -1.51 -7.87 3.83
N THR A 93 -1.07 -6.66 3.51
CA THR A 93 0.33 -6.26 3.69
C THR A 93 0.73 -6.27 5.17
N GLY A 94 -0.12 -5.74 6.05
CA GLY A 94 0.07 -5.79 7.50
C GLY A 94 0.20 -7.22 8.02
N LEU A 95 -0.66 -8.14 7.56
CA LEU A 95 -0.57 -9.56 7.89
C LEU A 95 0.76 -10.15 7.44
N LEU A 96 1.19 -9.90 6.21
CA LEU A 96 2.43 -10.43 5.66
C LEU A 96 3.63 -9.99 6.50
N PHE A 97 3.77 -8.70 6.79
CA PHE A 97 4.88 -8.16 7.58
C PHE A 97 4.85 -8.62 9.04
N MET A 98 3.66 -8.66 9.66
CA MET A 98 3.54 -9.17 11.03
C MET A 98 3.82 -10.66 11.13
N SER A 99 3.37 -11.45 10.16
CA SER A 99 3.66 -12.89 10.09
C SER A 99 5.16 -13.13 9.92
N ALA A 100 5.80 -12.37 9.03
CA ALA A 100 7.26 -12.43 8.85
C ALA A 100 8.00 -12.01 10.12
N TYR A 101 7.56 -10.95 10.80
CA TYR A 101 8.16 -10.51 12.06
C TYR A 101 8.06 -11.59 13.15
N VAL A 102 6.90 -12.24 13.28
CA VAL A 102 6.71 -13.33 14.24
C VAL A 102 7.58 -14.54 13.87
N ALA A 103 7.62 -14.92 12.59
CA ALA A 103 8.40 -16.05 12.09
C ALA A 103 9.93 -15.84 12.16
N LEU A 104 10.42 -14.59 12.17
CA LEU A 104 11.84 -14.28 12.35
C LEU A 104 12.23 -14.20 13.83
N ARG A 105 11.27 -13.92 14.70
CA ARG A 105 11.49 -13.78 16.14
C ARG A 105 11.54 -15.14 16.87
N TYR A 106 10.88 -16.15 16.32
CA TYR A 106 10.82 -17.52 16.85
C TYR A 106 11.50 -18.49 15.90
#